data_AF-X1EIY5-F1
#
_entry.id   AF-X1EIY5-F1
#
_cell.length_a   1.000
_cell.length_b   1.000
_cell.length_c   1.000
_cell.angle_alpha   90.00
_cell.angle_beta   90.00
_cell.angle_gamma   90.00
#
_symmetry.space_group_name_H-M   'P 1'
#
loop_
_entity.id
_entity.type
_entity.pdbx_description
1 polymer ?
#
loop_
_entity_poly.entity_id
_entity_poly.type
_entity_poly.pdbx_seq_one_letter_code
_entity_poly.pdbx_strand_id
1 'polypeptide(L)'
;MLTSTNYCSCVEWGDANNDGWIDLAAGGWWEPVVVFENINGTINTTPAWSWSGGSGLVCETVMWGDVRNHALTTVYEQKSGDGTRKLFYLDHHPIQELAHISIDDSIVPLSEFTYDPLTGWVSLADPPPSGINNIEFTYTYSQYPDLGVTNWNASNGNYLFSNTTGIEEHEIVRHEAALRLDVFPNPFSKLTNIKWQIKDIEIQDVRCKMQDFTLRIYDVTGRMVKDFNLASRLLLPASAVSWSGTDDYGKRLGAGVYLVELRVGDQIMHEKVVLAR
;
A
#
# COMPACT_ATOMS: atom_id res chain seq x y z
N MET A 1 -18.59 13.34 28.55
CA MET A 1 -18.96 13.06 27.13
C MET A 1 -17.79 13.57 26.30
N LEU A 2 -17.28 12.78 25.35
CA LEU A 2 -16.22 13.22 24.44
C LEU A 2 -16.84 14.29 23.53
N THR A 3 -16.67 15.55 23.90
CA THR A 3 -17.25 16.67 23.15
C THR A 3 -16.15 17.26 22.29
N SER A 4 -16.07 16.87 21.01
CA SER A 4 -15.28 17.68 20.07
C SER A 4 -16.03 18.98 19.76
N THR A 5 -17.37 18.98 19.59
CA THR A 5 -18.27 20.17 19.50
C THR A 5 -19.74 19.77 19.23
N ASN A 6 -20.58 20.63 18.59
CA ASN A 6 -22.05 20.61 18.57
C ASN A 6 -22.66 19.49 17.70
N TYR A 7 -21.93 18.99 16.70
CA TYR A 7 -22.41 17.96 15.77
C TYR A 7 -21.43 16.79 15.69
N CYS A 8 -21.88 15.57 16.03
CA CYS A 8 -21.10 14.35 15.81
C CYS A 8 -21.83 13.49 14.77
N SER A 9 -21.16 13.13 13.68
CA SER A 9 -21.77 12.38 12.57
C SER A 9 -21.08 11.05 12.30
N CYS A 10 -19.78 10.95 12.58
CA CYS A 10 -18.94 9.80 12.22
C CYS A 10 -17.99 9.46 13.37
N VAL A 11 -17.87 8.17 13.70
CA VAL A 11 -16.89 7.62 14.65
C VAL A 11 -16.40 6.26 14.16
N GLU A 12 -15.14 5.93 14.45
CA GLU A 12 -14.54 4.64 14.11
C GLU A 12 -13.47 4.24 15.13
N TRP A 13 -13.35 2.95 15.39
CA TRP A 13 -12.39 2.38 16.33
C TRP A 13 -11.20 1.78 15.57
N GLY A 14 -9.98 2.05 16.02
CA GLY A 14 -8.76 1.43 15.45
C GLY A 14 -7.54 1.70 16.29
N ASP A 15 -6.52 0.84 16.22
CA ASP A 15 -5.24 1.04 16.89
C ASP A 15 -4.34 1.94 16.01
N ALA A 16 -4.25 3.23 16.33
CA ALA A 16 -3.55 4.20 15.47
C ALA A 16 -2.03 4.22 15.72
N ASN A 17 -1.58 3.73 16.87
CA ASN A 17 -0.19 3.83 17.33
C ASN A 17 0.47 2.45 17.58
N ASN A 18 -0.25 1.34 17.34
CA ASN A 18 0.16 -0.05 17.56
C ASN A 18 0.48 -0.40 19.02
N ASP A 19 -0.22 0.20 19.97
CA ASP A 19 0.01 -0.06 21.39
C ASP A 19 -0.90 -1.17 21.98
N GLY A 20 -1.79 -1.73 21.15
CA GLY A 20 -2.74 -2.77 21.51
C GLY A 20 -4.01 -2.25 22.17
N TRP A 21 -4.18 -0.94 22.32
CA TRP A 21 -5.40 -0.30 22.78
C TRP A 21 -6.09 0.42 21.64
N ILE A 22 -7.37 0.11 21.44
CA ILE A 22 -8.13 0.66 20.33
C ILE A 22 -8.50 2.13 20.61
N ASP A 23 -8.09 3.03 19.72
CA ASP A 23 -8.33 4.47 19.73
C ASP A 23 -9.64 4.85 19.05
N LEU A 24 -10.14 6.05 19.35
CA LEU A 24 -11.37 6.57 18.76
C LEU A 24 -11.09 7.73 17.79
N ALA A 25 -11.32 7.49 16.50
CA ALA A 25 -11.47 8.57 15.53
C ALA A 25 -12.89 9.12 15.54
N ALA A 26 -13.04 10.43 15.38
CA ALA A 26 -14.34 11.08 15.29
C ALA A 26 -14.31 12.29 14.36
N GLY A 27 -15.48 12.61 13.79
CA GLY A 27 -15.70 13.82 13.02
C GLY A 27 -17.17 14.25 13.06
N GLY A 28 -17.40 15.44 12.55
CA GLY A 28 -18.71 16.09 12.61
C GLY A 28 -18.97 17.02 11.45
N TRP A 29 -20.20 17.48 11.34
CA TRP A 29 -20.55 18.53 10.39
C TRP A 29 -20.04 19.87 10.90
N TRP A 30 -19.18 20.49 10.10
CA TRP A 30 -18.45 21.72 10.39
C TRP A 30 -17.50 21.62 11.59
N GLU A 31 -17.21 20.40 12.04
CA GLU A 31 -16.34 20.13 13.17
C GLU A 31 -14.96 19.63 12.72
N PRO A 32 -13.95 19.68 13.60
CA PRO A 32 -12.66 19.05 13.34
C PRO A 32 -12.79 17.52 13.20
N VAL A 33 -11.85 16.92 12.46
CA VAL A 33 -11.55 15.48 12.56
C VAL A 33 -10.59 15.31 13.73
N VAL A 34 -10.84 14.37 14.62
CA VAL A 34 -10.05 14.15 15.84
C VAL A 34 -9.77 12.67 16.06
N VAL A 35 -8.67 12.38 16.75
CA VAL A 35 -8.34 11.04 17.26
C VAL A 35 -8.08 11.16 18.76
N PHE A 36 -8.83 10.39 19.55
CA PHE A 36 -8.65 10.26 21.00
C PHE A 36 -7.90 8.97 21.29
N GLU A 37 -6.73 9.10 21.89
CA GLU A 37 -5.89 7.97 22.26
C GLU A 37 -6.47 7.22 23.48
N ASN A 38 -6.40 5.89 23.42
CA ASN A 38 -6.79 4.99 24.50
C ASN A 38 -5.57 4.57 25.32
N ILE A 39 -5.42 5.16 26.49
CA ILE A 39 -4.26 4.88 27.34
C ILE A 39 -4.69 3.85 28.40
N ASN A 40 -4.26 2.60 28.21
CA ASN A 40 -4.51 1.50 29.16
C ASN A 40 -6.00 1.30 29.51
N GLY A 41 -6.86 1.34 28.50
CA GLY A 41 -8.30 1.13 28.64
C GLY A 41 -9.09 2.38 29.07
N THR A 42 -8.46 3.55 29.09
CA THR A 42 -9.10 4.83 29.37
C THR A 42 -8.90 5.78 28.19
N ILE A 43 -10.01 6.19 27.58
CA ILE A 43 -9.99 7.18 26.49
C ILE A 43 -9.72 8.58 27.05
N ASN A 44 -8.71 9.24 26.49
CA ASN A 44 -8.41 10.64 26.83
C ASN A 44 -9.55 11.55 26.34
N THR A 45 -9.95 12.53 27.16
CA THR A 45 -10.97 13.51 26.77
C THR A 45 -10.42 14.64 25.89
N THR A 46 -9.10 14.75 25.78
CA THR A 46 -8.42 15.65 24.86
C THR A 46 -7.91 14.84 23.66
N PRO A 47 -8.19 15.24 22.41
CA PRO A 47 -7.65 14.57 21.25
C PRO A 47 -6.12 14.56 21.26
N ALA A 48 -5.52 13.41 20.95
CA ALA A 48 -4.09 13.29 20.70
C ALA A 48 -3.71 13.89 19.33
N TRP A 49 -4.66 13.86 18.39
CA TRP A 49 -4.53 14.48 17.09
C TRP A 49 -5.83 15.17 16.68
N SER A 50 -5.72 16.27 15.93
CA SER A 50 -6.87 16.98 15.37
C SER A 50 -6.53 17.70 14.07
N TRP A 51 -7.50 17.79 13.17
CA TRP A 51 -7.42 18.59 11.95
C TRP A 51 -8.68 19.42 11.75
N SER A 52 -8.50 20.72 11.51
CA SER A 52 -9.57 21.71 11.32
C SER A 52 -9.37 22.58 10.07
N GLY A 53 -8.61 22.08 9.08
CA GLY A 53 -8.17 22.86 7.92
C GLY A 53 -9.20 23.00 6.79
N GLY A 54 -10.30 22.26 6.83
CA GLY A 54 -11.32 22.25 5.77
C GLY A 54 -12.39 23.32 6.00
N SER A 55 -12.54 24.27 5.07
CA SER A 55 -13.69 25.18 5.10
C SER A 55 -14.97 24.40 4.82
N GLY A 56 -15.77 24.14 5.85
CA GLY A 56 -17.06 23.48 5.71
C GLY A 56 -16.97 21.97 5.47
N LEU A 57 -16.18 21.26 6.27
CA LEU A 57 -16.24 19.80 6.37
C LEU A 57 -17.67 19.37 6.72
N VAL A 58 -18.19 18.34 6.05
CA VAL A 58 -19.42 17.65 6.43
C VAL A 58 -19.06 16.17 6.48
N CYS A 59 -18.51 15.72 7.62
CA CYS A 59 -18.03 14.35 7.75
C CYS A 59 -19.19 13.36 7.65
N GLU A 60 -19.03 12.32 6.84
CA GLU A 60 -20.01 11.23 6.75
C GLU A 60 -19.45 9.92 7.30
N THR A 61 -18.17 9.63 7.07
CA THR A 61 -17.47 8.50 7.69
C THR A 61 -16.00 8.81 7.91
N VAL A 62 -15.43 8.18 8.93
CA VAL A 62 -13.99 8.06 9.19
C VAL A 62 -13.63 6.58 9.06
N MET A 63 -12.47 6.26 8.49
CA MET A 63 -12.05 4.88 8.29
C MET A 63 -10.55 4.73 8.49
N TRP A 64 -10.14 3.64 9.12
CA TRP A 64 -8.75 3.26 9.26
C TRP A 64 -8.33 2.31 8.12
N GLY A 65 -7.14 2.51 7.59
CA GLY A 65 -6.54 1.59 6.63
C GLY A 65 -5.19 2.09 6.14
N ASP A 66 -4.29 1.19 5.75
CA ASP A 66 -3.02 1.59 5.16
C ASP A 66 -3.16 1.69 3.64
N VAL A 67 -3.29 2.93 3.14
CA VAL A 67 -3.50 3.17 1.71
C VAL A 67 -2.22 2.94 0.92
N ARG A 68 -1.05 3.10 1.55
CA ARG A 68 0.25 2.99 0.89
C ARG A 68 0.84 1.58 0.99
N ASN A 69 0.23 0.69 1.78
CA ASN A 69 0.68 -0.67 2.07
C ASN A 69 2.14 -0.70 2.59
N HIS A 70 2.52 0.26 3.42
CA HIS A 70 3.89 0.42 3.91
C HIS A 70 4.09 -0.06 5.35
N ALA A 71 3.00 -0.22 6.11
CA ALA A 71 2.99 -0.62 7.51
C ALA A 71 2.23 -1.95 7.74
N LEU A 72 2.00 -2.71 6.67
CA LEU A 72 1.33 -4.00 6.74
C LEU A 72 2.22 -5.08 7.38
N THR A 73 1.64 -5.84 8.31
CA THR A 73 2.27 -7.02 8.91
C THR A 73 1.31 -8.21 8.87
N THR A 74 1.84 -9.40 8.57
CA THR A 74 1.08 -10.66 8.63
C THR A 74 1.27 -11.30 10.00
N VAL A 75 0.18 -11.76 10.59
CA VAL A 75 0.10 -12.41 11.90
C VAL A 75 -0.34 -13.86 11.73
N TYR A 76 0.24 -14.72 12.56
CA TYR A 76 -0.14 -16.12 12.75
C TYR A 76 -0.66 -16.27 14.17
N GLU A 77 -1.97 -16.14 14.35
CA GLU A 77 -2.59 -16.11 15.66
C GLU A 77 -3.21 -17.46 16.00
N GLN A 78 -2.83 -18.02 17.14
CA GLN A 78 -3.35 -19.30 17.61
C GLN A 78 -4.42 -19.13 18.67
N LYS A 79 -5.56 -19.80 18.49
CA LYS A 79 -6.63 -19.93 19.48
C LYS A 79 -6.92 -21.41 19.76
N SER A 80 -7.65 -21.66 20.85
CA SER A 80 -8.02 -23.00 21.30
C SER A 80 -9.52 -23.23 21.14
N GLY A 81 -9.89 -24.37 20.54
CA GLY A 81 -11.28 -24.83 20.47
C GLY A 81 -11.75 -25.45 21.79
N ASP A 82 -13.05 -25.36 22.06
CA ASP A 82 -13.71 -25.97 23.22
C ASP A 82 -14.84 -26.94 22.82
N GLY A 83 -15.01 -27.21 21.52
CA GLY A 83 -16.08 -28.05 20.98
C GLY A 83 -17.46 -27.40 20.95
N THR A 84 -17.60 -26.15 21.39
CA THR A 84 -18.91 -25.46 21.49
C THR A 84 -18.90 -24.07 20.83
N ARG A 85 -17.84 -23.29 21.03
CA ARG A 85 -17.69 -21.92 20.53
C ARG A 85 -17.44 -21.89 19.02
N LYS A 86 -18.09 -20.95 18.35
CA LYS A 86 -17.93 -20.70 16.91
C LYS A 86 -17.39 -19.29 16.59
N LEU A 87 -17.52 -18.36 17.53
CA LEU A 87 -17.11 -16.97 17.39
C LEU A 87 -15.74 -16.74 18.06
N PHE A 88 -14.83 -16.15 17.32
CA PHE A 88 -13.49 -15.80 17.76
C PHE A 88 -13.21 -14.34 17.40
N TYR A 89 -12.48 -13.63 18.26
CA TYR A 89 -11.96 -12.29 17.98
C TYR A 89 -10.47 -12.42 17.71
N LEU A 90 -10.00 -11.70 16.68
CA LEU A 90 -8.59 -11.52 16.37
C LEU A 90 -7.99 -10.50 17.34
N ASP A 91 -6.72 -10.68 17.68
CA ASP A 91 -6.02 -9.81 18.63
C ASP A 91 -5.73 -8.42 18.04
N HIS A 92 -5.63 -8.30 16.71
CA HIS A 92 -5.51 -7.02 16.02
C HIS A 92 -6.71 -6.75 15.11
N HIS A 93 -7.19 -5.51 15.12
CA HIS A 93 -8.24 -5.00 14.24
C HIS A 93 -8.19 -3.46 14.16
N PRO A 94 -8.65 -2.86 13.05
CA PRO A 94 -9.15 -3.52 11.84
C PRO A 94 -8.05 -4.27 11.06
N ILE A 95 -8.44 -5.34 10.38
CA ILE A 95 -7.55 -6.12 9.49
C ILE A 95 -7.73 -5.69 8.04
N GLN A 96 -6.65 -5.76 7.27
CA GLN A 96 -6.66 -5.49 5.82
C GLN A 96 -7.11 -6.72 5.03
N GLU A 97 -6.71 -7.92 5.49
CA GLU A 97 -6.99 -9.18 4.81
C GLU A 97 -6.97 -10.35 5.80
N LEU A 98 -7.96 -11.24 5.72
CA LEU A 98 -7.90 -12.57 6.33
C LEU A 98 -7.47 -13.57 5.25
N ALA A 99 -6.23 -14.05 5.33
CA ALA A 99 -5.65 -14.91 4.29
C ALA A 99 -6.24 -16.32 4.33
N HIS A 100 -6.21 -16.99 5.49
CA HIS A 100 -6.90 -18.26 5.72
C HIS A 100 -6.98 -18.61 7.21
N ILE A 101 -7.79 -19.62 7.51
CA ILE A 101 -7.94 -20.24 8.84
C ILE A 101 -7.58 -21.72 8.70
N SER A 102 -6.85 -22.28 9.66
CA SER A 102 -6.65 -23.72 9.77
C SER A 102 -7.13 -24.25 11.12
N ILE A 103 -7.65 -25.48 11.12
CA ILE A 103 -8.03 -26.23 12.32
C ILE A 103 -7.34 -27.59 12.25
N ASP A 104 -6.54 -27.95 13.26
CA ASP A 104 -5.73 -29.17 13.28
C ASP A 104 -4.92 -29.33 11.96
N ASP A 105 -4.20 -28.27 11.55
CA ASP A 105 -3.43 -28.15 10.31
C ASP A 105 -4.23 -28.27 8.99
N SER A 106 -5.57 -28.37 9.08
CA SER A 106 -6.45 -28.46 7.92
C SER A 106 -7.07 -27.11 7.60
N ILE A 107 -6.89 -26.61 6.37
CA ILE A 107 -7.45 -25.33 5.92
C ILE A 107 -8.98 -25.40 5.95
N VAL A 108 -9.60 -24.41 6.58
CA VAL A 108 -11.05 -24.22 6.60
C VAL A 108 -11.49 -23.56 5.28
N PRO A 109 -12.42 -24.15 4.51
CA PRO A 109 -12.91 -23.55 3.27
C PRO A 109 -13.64 -22.22 3.50
N LEU A 110 -13.59 -21.31 2.51
CA LEU A 110 -14.28 -20.00 2.56
C LEU A 110 -15.81 -20.11 2.76
N SER A 111 -16.42 -21.25 2.45
CA SER A 111 -17.85 -21.51 2.68
C SER A 111 -18.18 -21.82 4.14
N GLU A 112 -17.19 -22.16 4.96
CA GLU A 112 -17.35 -22.63 6.33
C GLU A 112 -17.11 -21.54 7.37
N PHE A 113 -16.97 -20.27 6.94
CA PHE A 113 -16.86 -19.15 7.87
C PHE A 113 -17.31 -17.83 7.26
N THR A 114 -17.59 -16.87 8.14
CA THR A 114 -17.74 -15.46 7.79
C THR A 114 -16.98 -14.62 8.81
N TYR A 115 -16.59 -13.41 8.44
CA TYR A 115 -15.79 -12.54 9.29
C TYR A 115 -16.09 -11.07 8.99
N ASP A 116 -15.77 -10.21 9.94
CA ASP A 116 -15.79 -8.76 9.77
C ASP A 116 -14.36 -8.21 9.90
N PRO A 117 -13.78 -7.65 8.82
CA PRO A 117 -12.44 -7.09 8.87
C PRO A 117 -12.35 -5.83 9.75
N LEU A 118 -13.44 -5.10 9.97
CA LEU A 118 -13.40 -3.84 10.73
C LEU A 118 -13.31 -4.10 12.24
N THR A 119 -14.21 -4.93 12.77
CA THR A 119 -14.23 -5.25 14.20
C THR A 119 -13.48 -6.52 14.57
N GLY A 120 -12.91 -7.24 13.58
CA GLY A 120 -11.98 -8.33 13.79
C GLY A 120 -12.58 -9.62 14.35
N TRP A 121 -13.86 -9.89 14.13
CA TRP A 121 -14.47 -11.17 14.53
C TRP A 121 -14.57 -12.15 13.37
N VAL A 122 -14.46 -13.44 13.69
CA VAL A 122 -14.64 -14.57 12.79
C VAL A 122 -15.66 -15.54 13.39
N SER A 123 -16.64 -15.95 12.59
CA SER A 123 -17.62 -16.97 12.95
C SER A 123 -17.50 -18.19 12.03
N LEU A 124 -17.23 -19.35 12.63
CA LEU A 124 -17.14 -20.64 11.94
C LEU A 124 -18.51 -21.32 11.82
N ALA A 125 -18.71 -22.11 10.77
CA ALA A 125 -19.94 -22.86 10.53
C ALA A 125 -20.14 -23.95 11.60
N ASP A 126 -19.08 -24.68 11.94
CA ASP A 126 -19.04 -25.71 12.98
C ASP A 126 -18.06 -25.35 14.11
N PRO A 127 -18.32 -25.80 15.35
CA PRO A 127 -17.44 -25.46 16.46
C PRO A 127 -16.13 -26.28 16.34
N PRO A 128 -14.95 -25.65 16.45
CA PRO A 128 -13.68 -26.37 16.45
C PRO A 128 -13.61 -27.38 17.59
N PRO A 129 -13.01 -28.57 17.37
CA PRO A 129 -12.86 -29.57 18.42
C PRO A 129 -12.05 -29.02 19.60
N SER A 130 -12.24 -29.64 20.77
CA SER A 130 -11.45 -29.29 21.94
C SER A 130 -9.97 -29.57 21.69
N GLY A 131 -9.13 -28.53 21.79
CA GLY A 131 -7.71 -28.61 21.49
C GLY A 131 -6.98 -27.35 21.94
N ILE A 132 -5.68 -27.47 22.21
CA ILE A 132 -4.82 -26.35 22.59
C ILE A 132 -4.15 -25.82 21.33
N ASN A 133 -4.32 -24.53 21.04
CA ASN A 133 -3.75 -23.84 19.88
C ASN A 133 -4.01 -24.56 18.55
N ASN A 134 -5.16 -25.23 18.46
CA ASN A 134 -5.53 -26.03 17.31
C ASN A 134 -6.23 -25.22 16.22
N ILE A 135 -6.43 -23.92 16.42
CA ILE A 135 -6.98 -23.00 15.45
C ILE A 135 -5.91 -21.97 15.15
N GLU A 136 -5.58 -21.77 13.88
CA GLU A 136 -4.67 -20.70 13.43
C GLU A 136 -5.42 -19.74 12.50
N PHE A 137 -5.36 -18.45 12.80
CA PHE A 137 -5.81 -17.37 11.93
C PHE A 137 -4.57 -16.72 11.31
N THR A 138 -4.47 -16.75 9.97
CA THR A 138 -3.46 -16.00 9.24
C THR A 138 -4.11 -14.76 8.62
N TYR A 139 -3.71 -13.58 9.06
CA TYR A 139 -4.28 -12.32 8.58
C TYR A 139 -3.23 -11.21 8.53
N THR A 140 -3.53 -10.15 7.78
CA THR A 140 -2.67 -8.98 7.64
C THR A 140 -3.41 -7.77 8.20
N TYR A 141 -2.74 -7.00 9.05
CA TYR A 141 -3.23 -5.71 9.57
C TYR A 141 -2.15 -4.63 9.37
N SER A 142 -2.54 -3.37 9.50
CA SER A 142 -1.58 -2.26 9.50
C SER A 142 -1.17 -1.93 10.93
N GLN A 143 0.14 -1.88 11.19
CA GLN A 143 0.65 -1.37 12.47
C GLN A 143 0.43 0.14 12.59
N TYR A 144 0.42 0.87 11.49
CA TYR A 144 0.23 2.32 11.49
C TYR A 144 -0.78 2.69 10.40
N PRO A 145 -2.09 2.50 10.65
CA PRO A 145 -3.12 2.79 9.65
C PRO A 145 -3.21 4.30 9.37
N ASP A 146 -3.47 4.64 8.10
CA ASP A 146 -3.86 6.00 7.70
C ASP A 146 -5.34 6.24 8.05
N LEU A 147 -5.75 7.51 8.12
CA LEU A 147 -7.13 7.89 8.41
C LEU A 147 -7.79 8.48 7.16
N GLY A 148 -8.76 7.77 6.59
CA GLY A 148 -9.64 8.25 5.54
C GLY A 148 -10.86 8.97 6.11
N VAL A 149 -11.28 10.05 5.46
CA VAL A 149 -12.46 10.84 5.86
C VAL A 149 -13.28 11.19 4.64
N THR A 150 -14.55 10.80 4.64
CA THR A 150 -15.49 11.20 3.59
C THR A 150 -16.20 12.49 3.96
N ASN A 151 -16.45 13.30 2.94
CA ASN A 151 -16.98 14.65 3.09
C ASN A 151 -18.02 14.92 2.01
N TRP A 152 -19.18 15.44 2.42
CA TRP A 152 -20.25 15.79 1.49
C TRP A 152 -19.94 17.03 0.64
N ASN A 153 -19.05 17.92 1.11
CA ASN A 153 -18.73 19.15 0.41
C ASN A 153 -17.90 18.90 -0.86
N ALA A 154 -18.57 18.97 -2.01
CA ALA A 154 -18.01 18.69 -3.33
C ALA A 154 -16.84 19.60 -3.73
N SER A 155 -16.71 20.81 -3.16
CA SER A 155 -15.60 21.72 -3.48
C SER A 155 -14.28 21.31 -2.82
N ASN A 156 -14.35 20.57 -1.71
CA ASN A 156 -13.17 20.18 -0.94
C ASN A 156 -12.79 18.71 -1.12
N GLY A 157 -13.76 17.86 -1.48
CA GLY A 157 -13.54 16.42 -1.63
C GLY A 157 -13.31 15.69 -0.29
N ASN A 158 -12.94 14.41 -0.40
CA ASN A 158 -12.59 13.56 0.73
C ASN A 158 -11.13 13.78 1.14
N TYR A 159 -10.79 13.41 2.38
CA TYR A 159 -9.45 13.57 2.93
C TYR A 159 -8.82 12.22 3.25
N LEU A 160 -7.50 12.16 3.12
CA LEU A 160 -6.67 11.06 3.57
C LEU A 160 -5.52 11.64 4.40
N PHE A 161 -5.38 11.19 5.64
CA PHE A 161 -4.33 11.60 6.55
C PHE A 161 -3.34 10.45 6.73
N SER A 162 -2.13 10.65 6.22
CA SER A 162 -1.07 9.67 6.35
C SER A 162 -0.54 9.59 7.78
N ASN A 163 -0.48 8.38 8.34
CA ASN A 163 0.18 8.14 9.60
C ASN A 163 1.69 8.20 9.39
N THR A 164 2.37 8.96 10.25
CA THR A 164 3.82 9.17 10.20
C THR A 164 4.53 8.57 11.41
N THR A 165 3.78 7.96 12.32
CA THR A 165 4.31 7.21 13.47
C THR A 165 5.04 5.96 12.96
N GLY A 166 6.19 5.63 13.57
CA GLY A 166 6.92 4.40 13.26
C GLY A 166 7.68 4.37 11.91
N ILE A 167 7.71 5.48 11.17
CA ILE A 167 8.52 5.59 9.94
C ILE A 167 9.96 5.95 10.30
N GLU A 168 10.91 5.01 10.14
CA GLU A 168 12.30 5.38 9.82
C GLU A 168 12.32 5.86 8.37
N GLU A 169 12.84 7.07 8.13
CA GLU A 169 12.84 7.71 6.81
C GLU A 169 13.52 6.84 5.73
N HIS A 170 12.72 6.19 4.91
CA HIS A 170 13.03 5.94 3.51
C HIS A 170 11.79 6.25 2.68
N GLU A 171 11.60 7.53 2.35
CA GLU A 171 10.61 7.95 1.37
C GLU A 171 10.92 7.27 0.01
N ILE A 172 10.10 6.28 -0.35
CA ILE A 172 9.83 5.98 -1.76
C ILE A 172 8.37 6.35 -1.98
N VAL A 173 8.12 7.63 -2.26
CA VAL A 173 6.80 8.10 -2.68
C VAL A 173 6.50 7.52 -4.06
N ARG A 174 5.81 6.39 -4.13
CA ARG A 174 5.20 5.91 -5.38
C ARG A 174 3.90 6.68 -5.61
N HIS A 175 3.99 7.84 -6.25
CA HIS A 175 2.85 8.33 -7.02
C HIS A 175 2.53 7.29 -8.09
N GLU A 176 1.25 7.02 -8.38
CA GLU A 176 0.87 6.29 -9.60
C GLU A 176 1.45 7.04 -10.80
N ALA A 177 2.61 6.59 -11.26
CA ALA A 177 3.35 7.30 -12.28
C ALA A 177 2.58 7.19 -13.61
N ALA A 178 2.31 8.33 -14.23
CA ALA A 178 1.85 8.44 -15.62
C ALA A 178 2.79 7.68 -16.59
N LEU A 179 4.00 7.35 -16.13
CA LEU A 179 5.00 6.55 -16.77
C LEU A 179 5.18 5.24 -15.99
N ARG A 180 5.19 4.10 -16.67
CA ARG A 180 5.50 2.79 -16.09
C ARG A 180 6.71 2.21 -16.78
N LEU A 181 7.64 1.62 -16.04
CA LEU A 181 8.83 0.93 -16.53
C LEU A 181 8.91 -0.45 -15.86
N ASP A 182 8.90 -1.53 -16.66
CA ASP A 182 8.99 -2.90 -16.18
C ASP A 182 10.21 -3.58 -16.80
N VAL A 183 11.00 -4.32 -16.00
CA VAL A 183 12.14 -5.10 -16.48
C VAL A 183 11.98 -6.57 -16.10
N PHE A 184 11.71 -7.44 -17.07
CA PHE A 184 11.46 -8.85 -16.84
C PHE A 184 12.00 -9.77 -17.95
N PRO A 185 12.65 -10.91 -17.62
CA PRO A 185 12.97 -11.39 -16.28
C PRO A 185 14.01 -10.54 -15.55
N ASN A 186 13.94 -10.50 -14.21
CA ASN A 186 14.91 -9.83 -13.36
C ASN A 186 14.94 -10.54 -11.99
N PRO A 187 16.04 -11.24 -11.62
CA PRO A 187 17.31 -11.36 -12.35
C PRO A 187 17.18 -12.09 -13.70
N PHE A 188 18.14 -11.86 -14.61
CA PHE A 188 18.22 -12.55 -15.90
C PHE A 188 19.62 -13.07 -16.20
N SER A 189 19.72 -14.14 -17.01
CA SER A 189 20.99 -14.75 -17.41
C SER A 189 21.32 -14.71 -18.90
N LYS A 190 20.32 -14.52 -19.74
CA LYS A 190 20.49 -14.47 -21.20
C LYS A 190 19.89 -13.23 -21.84
N LEU A 191 18.65 -12.91 -21.44
CA LEU A 191 17.89 -11.80 -21.98
C LEU A 191 16.90 -11.29 -20.93
N THR A 192 16.74 -9.97 -20.84
CA THR A 192 15.62 -9.32 -20.15
C THR A 192 14.87 -8.43 -21.13
N ASN A 193 13.57 -8.23 -20.91
CA ASN A 193 12.76 -7.28 -21.66
C ASN A 193 12.49 -6.06 -20.78
N ILE A 194 12.74 -4.89 -21.34
CA ILE A 194 12.48 -3.59 -20.73
C ILE A 194 11.27 -3.03 -21.44
N LYS A 195 10.13 -2.95 -20.74
CA LYS A 195 8.84 -2.47 -21.25
C LYS A 195 8.46 -1.17 -20.58
N TRP A 196 7.77 -0.30 -21.29
CA TRP A 196 7.23 0.93 -20.71
C TRP A 196 5.83 1.25 -21.21
N GLN A 197 5.06 1.94 -20.38
CA GLN A 197 3.75 2.49 -20.73
C GLN A 197 3.69 3.96 -20.34
N ILE A 198 3.03 4.75 -21.17
CA ILE A 198 2.79 6.18 -20.96
C ILE A 198 1.27 6.35 -20.97
N LYS A 199 0.67 6.74 -19.84
CA LYS A 199 -0.77 7.03 -19.71
C LYS A 199 -0.98 8.54 -19.66
N ASP A 200 -2.00 9.03 -20.36
CA ASP A 200 -2.49 10.41 -20.33
C ASP A 200 -1.41 11.50 -20.30
N ILE A 201 -0.52 11.50 -21.29
CA ILE A 201 0.02 12.78 -21.74
C ILE A 201 -1.09 13.37 -22.60
N GLU A 202 -1.85 14.34 -22.07
CA GLU A 202 -2.55 15.29 -22.92
C GLU A 202 -1.51 15.88 -23.88
N ILE A 203 -1.48 15.39 -25.12
CA ILE A 203 -0.66 15.98 -26.19
C ILE A 203 -1.37 17.29 -26.58
N GLN A 204 -1.36 18.28 -25.69
CA GLN A 204 -1.76 19.65 -25.99
C GLN A 204 -0.65 20.44 -26.68
N ASP A 205 0.54 19.87 -26.86
CA ASP A 205 1.59 20.45 -27.70
C ASP A 205 2.14 19.38 -28.64
N VAL A 206 1.98 19.62 -29.96
CA VAL A 206 2.59 18.84 -31.06
C VAL A 206 4.11 19.08 -31.11
N ARG A 207 4.74 19.21 -29.94
CA ARG A 207 6.15 19.55 -29.72
C ARG A 207 6.84 18.73 -28.63
N CYS A 208 6.26 17.62 -28.14
CA CYS A 208 7.08 16.55 -27.58
C CYS A 208 7.97 16.01 -28.72
N LYS A 209 9.13 16.62 -28.90
CA LYS A 209 10.10 16.17 -29.89
C LYS A 209 10.56 14.80 -29.41
N MET A 210 10.72 13.82 -30.30
CA MET A 210 11.37 12.53 -30.00
C MET A 210 12.81 12.66 -29.44
N GLN A 211 13.31 13.88 -29.23
CA GLN A 211 14.59 14.19 -28.60
C GLN A 211 14.53 14.12 -27.06
N ASP A 212 13.33 14.17 -26.47
CA ASP A 212 13.14 14.18 -25.01
C ASP A 212 12.76 12.78 -24.46
N PHE A 213 12.95 11.74 -25.27
CA PHE A 213 12.68 10.35 -24.95
C PHE A 213 13.98 9.53 -25.02
N THR A 214 14.49 9.07 -23.87
CA THR A 214 15.74 8.28 -23.82
C THR A 214 15.61 7.10 -22.89
N LEU A 215 16.17 5.95 -23.30
CA LEU A 215 16.28 4.75 -22.46
C LEU A 215 17.74 4.32 -22.41
N ARG A 216 18.33 4.32 -21.22
CA ARG A 216 19.76 4.03 -21.00
C ARG A 216 19.96 3.04 -19.87
N ILE A 217 21.09 2.36 -19.87
CA ILE A 217 21.52 1.47 -18.79
C ILE A 217 22.86 1.94 -18.25
N TYR A 218 22.98 1.96 -16.93
CA TYR A 218 24.16 2.38 -16.18
C TYR A 218 24.66 1.25 -15.28
N ASP A 219 25.96 1.21 -15.02
CA ASP A 219 26.52 0.37 -13.95
C ASP A 219 26.40 1.05 -12.57
N VAL A 220 26.77 0.34 -11.50
CA VAL A 220 26.71 0.84 -10.11
C VAL A 220 27.58 2.07 -9.84
N THR A 221 28.53 2.39 -10.73
CA THR A 221 29.37 3.60 -10.62
C THR A 221 28.72 4.82 -11.28
N GLY A 222 27.56 4.65 -11.91
CA GLY A 222 26.87 5.68 -12.68
C GLY A 222 27.40 5.83 -14.10
N ARG A 223 28.27 4.92 -14.58
CA ARG A 223 28.75 4.94 -15.96
C ARG A 223 27.70 4.34 -16.88
N MET A 224 27.36 5.06 -17.95
CA MET A 224 26.47 4.55 -19.01
C MET A 224 27.14 3.39 -19.75
N VAL A 225 26.42 2.28 -19.87
CA VAL A 225 26.87 1.07 -20.58
C VAL A 225 26.03 0.78 -21.82
N LYS A 226 24.78 1.24 -21.88
CA LYS A 226 23.89 1.03 -23.04
C LYS A 226 23.02 2.25 -23.30
N ASP A 227 22.88 2.65 -24.55
CA ASP A 227 21.89 3.64 -25.00
C ASP A 227 21.00 3.02 -26.10
N PHE A 228 19.69 2.99 -25.87
CA PHE A 228 18.73 2.54 -26.88
C PHE A 228 18.29 3.71 -27.74
N ASN A 229 18.76 3.75 -28.98
CA ASN A 229 18.29 4.73 -29.96
C ASN A 229 16.87 4.37 -30.43
N LEU A 230 15.88 5.10 -29.92
CA LEU A 230 14.45 4.86 -30.14
C LEU A 230 13.85 5.79 -31.21
N ALA A 231 14.70 6.49 -31.98
CA ALA A 231 14.28 7.40 -33.04
C ALA A 231 13.87 6.66 -34.32
N SER A 232 12.62 6.20 -34.40
CA SER A 232 11.98 5.86 -35.68
C SER A 232 10.74 6.73 -35.89
N ARG A 233 10.83 7.70 -36.80
CA ARG A 233 9.75 8.63 -37.17
C ARG A 233 8.62 8.01 -38.01
N LEU A 234 8.61 6.69 -38.21
CA LEU A 234 7.75 6.04 -39.21
C LEU A 234 6.83 4.93 -38.69
N LEU A 235 6.95 4.53 -37.42
CA LEU A 235 6.08 3.51 -36.81
C LEU A 235 5.84 3.88 -35.33
N LEU A 236 4.67 3.49 -34.80
CA LEU A 236 4.29 3.63 -33.38
C LEU A 236 5.51 3.40 -32.48
N PRO A 237 5.77 4.27 -31.48
CA PRO A 237 6.94 4.11 -30.62
C PRO A 237 6.92 2.71 -30.01
N ALA A 238 8.01 1.95 -30.19
CA ALA A 238 8.16 0.66 -29.53
C ALA A 238 7.90 0.86 -28.03
N SER A 239 7.10 0.01 -27.40
CA SER A 239 6.84 0.04 -25.96
C SER A 239 7.72 -0.96 -25.20
N ALA A 240 8.74 -1.51 -25.89
CA ALA A 240 9.63 -2.50 -25.33
C ALA A 240 10.96 -2.61 -26.12
N VAL A 241 12.04 -2.94 -25.42
CA VAL A 241 13.31 -3.44 -25.98
C VAL A 241 13.79 -4.65 -25.19
N SER A 242 14.69 -5.44 -25.78
CA SER A 242 15.35 -6.54 -25.08
C SER A 242 16.83 -6.26 -24.88
N TRP A 243 17.36 -6.66 -23.73
CA TRP A 243 18.76 -6.50 -23.38
C TRP A 243 19.39 -7.83 -22.98
N SER A 244 20.55 -8.15 -23.55
CA SER A 244 21.28 -9.40 -23.32
C SER A 244 22.49 -9.26 -22.40
N GLY A 245 22.61 -8.14 -21.66
CA GLY A 245 23.75 -7.89 -20.79
C GLY A 245 25.02 -7.48 -21.55
N THR A 246 24.86 -6.75 -22.65
CA THR A 246 25.97 -6.21 -23.46
C THR A 246 26.01 -4.68 -23.42
N ASP A 247 27.18 -4.08 -23.64
CA ASP A 247 27.32 -2.64 -23.81
C ASP A 247 26.99 -2.18 -25.24
N ASP A 248 27.16 -0.88 -25.53
CA ASP A 248 26.96 -0.30 -26.87
C ASP A 248 27.89 -0.87 -27.95
N TYR A 249 29.05 -1.41 -27.55
CA TYR A 249 30.01 -2.04 -28.45
C TYR A 249 29.79 -3.56 -28.58
N GLY A 250 28.74 -4.10 -27.94
CA GLY A 250 28.42 -5.53 -27.96
C GLY A 250 29.27 -6.37 -27.00
N LYS A 251 30.09 -5.75 -26.15
CA LYS A 251 30.90 -6.46 -25.15
C LYS A 251 30.01 -6.94 -24.01
N ARG A 252 30.21 -8.19 -23.58
CA ARG A 252 29.45 -8.77 -22.45
C ARG A 252 29.86 -8.12 -21.13
N LEU A 253 28.87 -7.65 -20.38
CA LEU A 253 29.01 -7.02 -19.08
C LEU A 253 29.02 -8.06 -17.95
N GLY A 254 29.75 -7.79 -16.87
CA GLY A 254 29.89 -8.72 -15.74
C GLY A 254 28.56 -9.01 -15.03
N ALA A 255 28.48 -10.13 -14.31
CA ALA A 255 27.35 -10.35 -13.40
C ALA A 255 27.33 -9.23 -12.35
N GLY A 256 26.14 -8.71 -12.05
CA GLY A 256 26.03 -7.55 -11.16
C GLY A 256 24.72 -6.79 -11.32
N VAL A 257 24.64 -5.68 -10.60
CA VAL A 257 23.50 -4.76 -10.61
C VAL A 257 23.73 -3.67 -11.64
N TYR A 258 22.70 -3.34 -12.40
CA TYR A 258 22.65 -2.24 -13.34
C TYR A 258 21.37 -1.43 -13.11
N LEU A 259 21.36 -0.17 -13.53
CA LEU A 259 20.22 0.72 -13.43
C LEU A 259 19.72 1.08 -14.82
N VAL A 260 18.46 0.78 -15.11
CA VAL A 260 17.76 1.22 -16.32
C VAL A 260 17.15 2.59 -16.04
N GLU A 261 17.46 3.60 -16.85
CA GLU A 261 16.87 4.95 -16.79
C GLU A 261 15.97 5.16 -18.01
N LEU A 262 14.70 5.48 -17.79
CA LEU A 262 13.78 5.99 -18.80
C LEU A 262 13.51 7.46 -18.54
N ARG A 263 13.73 8.32 -19.53
CA ARG A 263 13.41 9.75 -19.46
C ARG A 263 12.38 10.12 -20.52
N VAL A 264 11.34 10.84 -20.12
CA VAL A 264 10.27 11.36 -20.98
C VAL A 264 9.98 12.81 -20.58
N GLY A 265 10.46 13.78 -21.37
CA GLY A 265 10.41 15.19 -20.99
C GLY A 265 11.18 15.43 -19.69
N ASP A 266 10.51 16.03 -18.70
CA ASP A 266 11.06 16.28 -17.36
C ASP A 266 10.95 15.08 -16.39
N GLN A 267 10.27 14.01 -16.81
CA GLN A 267 10.10 12.82 -15.97
C GLN A 267 11.24 11.82 -16.19
N ILE A 268 11.78 11.28 -15.11
CA ILE A 268 12.81 10.25 -15.11
C ILE A 268 12.34 9.09 -14.22
N MET A 269 12.44 7.86 -14.72
CA MET A 269 12.20 6.63 -13.98
C MET A 269 13.43 5.75 -14.00
N HIS A 270 13.66 5.07 -12.88
CA HIS A 270 14.74 4.12 -12.73
C HIS A 270 14.22 2.75 -12.34
N GLU A 271 14.78 1.70 -12.94
CA GLU A 271 14.55 0.32 -12.53
C GLU A 271 15.87 -0.42 -12.34
N LYS A 272 15.98 -1.14 -11.22
CA LYS A 272 17.15 -1.96 -10.91
C LYS A 272 17.06 -3.27 -11.70
N VAL A 273 18.11 -3.65 -12.42
CA VAL A 273 18.19 -4.95 -13.09
C VAL A 273 19.42 -5.73 -12.64
N VAL A 274 19.25 -7.02 -12.40
CA VAL A 274 20.29 -7.94 -11.95
C VAL A 274 20.64 -8.91 -13.07
N LEU A 275 21.89 -8.85 -13.53
CA LEU A 275 22.45 -9.83 -14.47
C LEU A 275 23.12 -10.96 -13.67
N ALA A 276 22.49 -12.13 -13.65
CA ALA A 276 23.00 -13.35 -13.05
C ALA A 276 23.59 -14.23 -14.15
N ARG A 277 24.89 -14.51 -14.15
CA ARG A 277 25.52 -15.35 -15.18
C ARG A 277 25.46 -16.83 -14.85
#